data_AF-A0A380FIA6-F1
#
_entry.id   AF-A0A380FIA6-F1
#
_cell.length_a   1.000
_cell.length_b   1.000
_cell.length_c   1.000
_cell.angle_alpha   90.00
_cell.angle_beta   90.00
_cell.angle_gamma   90.00
#
_symmetry.space_group_name_H-M   'P 1'
#
loop_
_entity.id
_entity.type
_entity.pdbx_description
1 polymer ?
#
loop_
_entity_poly.entity_id
_entity_poly.type
_entity_poly.pdbx_seq_one_letter_code
_entity_poly.pdbx_strand_id
1 'polypeptide(L)'
;MGILYNVKNLLIKKFDCIDLYDKGHKIEILFKYKNFILPKESGFELRVQNKKTAAKFRKAKLNHLVMEVDKADLVFQEYEPFLKLNLYYNNEKLWVKKYCRK
;
A
#
# COMPACT_ATOMS: atom_id res chain seq x y z
N MET A 1 -8.84 24.17 3.09
CA MET A 1 -8.64 22.89 3.82
C MET A 1 -9.84 21.98 3.51
N GLY A 2 -9.89 21.29 2.36
CA GLY A 2 -11.15 20.63 1.95
C GLY A 2 -11.02 19.45 0.99
N ILE A 3 -10.21 19.58 -0.07
CA ILE A 3 -10.12 18.52 -1.09
C ILE A 3 -9.25 17.36 -0.61
N LEU A 4 -8.08 17.64 -0.03
CA LEU A 4 -7.15 16.61 0.46
C LEU A 4 -7.77 15.72 1.54
N TYR A 5 -8.60 16.29 2.43
CA TYR A 5 -9.28 15.56 3.50
C TYR A 5 -10.43 14.70 2.95
N ASN A 6 -11.17 15.19 1.96
CA ASN A 6 -12.21 14.43 1.28
C ASN A 6 -11.65 13.26 0.46
N VAL A 7 -10.57 13.49 -0.30
CA VAL A 7 -9.85 12.43 -1.05
C VAL A 7 -9.31 11.36 -0.09
N LYS A 8 -8.68 11.78 1.02
CA LYS A 8 -8.22 10.86 2.06
C LYS A 8 -9.36 10.02 2.63
N ASN A 9 -10.52 10.63 2.90
CA ASN A 9 -11.71 9.91 3.38
C ASN A 9 -12.30 8.96 2.33
N LEU A 10 -12.25 9.28 1.04
CA LEU A 10 -12.76 8.45 -0.05
C LEU A 10 -11.90 7.19 -0.26
N LEU A 11 -10.58 7.32 -0.17
CA LEU A 11 -9.63 6.20 -0.21
C LEU A 11 -9.75 5.30 1.03
N ILE A 12 -9.90 5.90 2.22
CA ILE A 12 -10.20 5.18 3.47
C ILE A 12 -11.58 4.49 3.39
N LYS A 13 -12.54 5.01 2.62
CA LYS A 13 -13.82 4.32 2.40
C LYS A 13 -13.68 3.07 1.51
N LYS A 14 -12.76 3.07 0.53
CA LYS A 14 -12.47 1.89 -0.30
C LYS A 14 -11.69 0.82 0.47
N PHE A 15 -10.72 1.25 1.27
CA PHE A 15 -9.87 0.37 2.07
C PHE A 15 -10.13 0.57 3.54
N ASP A 16 -10.71 -0.44 4.19
CA ASP A 16 -10.95 -0.45 5.62
C ASP A 16 -9.63 -0.35 6.41
N CYS A 17 -8.60 -1.02 5.88
CA CYS A 17 -7.32 -1.18 6.56
C CYS A 17 -6.19 -1.41 5.57
N ILE A 18 -5.00 -0.87 5.90
CA ILE A 18 -3.74 -1.18 5.21
C ILE A 18 -2.71 -1.54 6.27
N ASP A 19 -2.41 -2.82 6.41
CA ASP A 19 -1.39 -3.34 7.33
C ASP A 19 -0.06 -3.59 6.57
N LEU A 20 1.07 -3.48 7.27
CA LEU A 20 2.38 -3.78 6.71
C LEU A 20 3.08 -4.81 7.60
N TYR A 21 3.58 -5.88 6.98
CA TYR A 21 4.29 -6.97 7.63
C TYR A 21 5.69 -7.10 7.02
N ASP A 22 6.72 -7.08 7.88
CA ASP A 22 8.07 -7.44 7.48
C ASP A 22 8.23 -8.98 7.60
N LYS A 23 8.56 -9.64 6.50
CA LYS A 23 8.78 -11.09 6.40
C LYS A 23 10.23 -11.44 6.05
N GLY A 24 11.20 -10.70 6.61
CA GLY A 24 12.62 -11.00 6.50
C GLY A 24 13.17 -10.64 5.11
N HIS A 25 12.83 -11.42 4.09
CA HIS A 25 13.26 -11.23 2.69
C HIS A 25 12.30 -10.40 1.84
N LYS A 26 11.05 -10.22 2.30
CA LYS A 26 10.02 -9.43 1.62
C LYS A 26 9.21 -8.59 2.58
N ILE A 27 8.57 -7.56 2.06
CA ILE A 27 7.56 -6.77 2.76
C ILE A 27 6.19 -7.15 2.18
N GLU A 28 5.24 -7.51 3.04
CA GLU A 28 3.86 -7.76 2.66
C GLU A 28 2.97 -6.61 3.12
N ILE A 29 2.23 -6.02 2.20
CA ILE A 29 1.27 -4.94 2.47
C ILE A 29 -0.12 -5.51 2.24
N LEU A 30 -0.90 -5.59 3.31
CA LEU A 30 -2.23 -6.16 3.32
C LEU A 30 -3.28 -5.06 3.25
N PHE A 31 -4.04 -5.05 2.17
CA PHE A 31 -5.21 -4.19 1.96
C PHE A 31 -6.47 -4.96 2.33
N LYS A 32 -7.17 -4.50 3.37
CA LYS A 32 -8.54 -4.97 3.68
C LYS A 32 -9.53 -3.94 3.14
N TYR A 33 -10.57 -4.40 2.47
CA TYR A 33 -11.56 -3.53 1.83
C TYR A 33 -12.98 -3.95 2.23
N LYS A 34 -13.89 -2.98 2.41
CA LYS A 34 -15.24 -3.24 2.98
C LYS A 34 -16.21 -3.91 2.02
N ASN A 35 -16.08 -3.62 0.72
CA ASN A 35 -17.04 -4.07 -0.29
C ASN A 35 -16.47 -5.25 -1.09
N PHE A 36 -17.31 -6.18 -1.54
CA PHE A 36 -16.92 -7.35 -2.35
C PHE A 36 -16.32 -7.02 -3.74
N ILE A 37 -16.13 -5.74 -4.06
CA ILE A 37 -15.51 -5.29 -5.30
C ILE A 37 -13.99 -5.28 -5.10
N LEU A 38 -13.33 -6.31 -5.66
CA LEU A 38 -11.88 -6.39 -5.68
C LEU A 38 -11.30 -5.17 -6.41
N PRO A 39 -10.43 -4.37 -5.77
CA PRO A 39 -9.77 -3.26 -6.44
C PRO A 39 -8.85 -3.80 -7.54
N LYS A 40 -8.91 -3.19 -8.73
CA LYS A 40 -8.04 -3.56 -9.86
C LYS A 40 -6.56 -3.38 -9.49
N GLU A 41 -5.78 -4.43 -9.67
CA GLU A 41 -4.33 -4.44 -9.39
C GLU A 41 -3.58 -3.38 -10.19
N SER A 42 -4.00 -3.12 -11.43
CA SER A 42 -3.43 -2.08 -12.30
C SER A 42 -3.56 -0.66 -11.76
N GLY A 43 -4.45 -0.44 -10.78
CA GLY A 43 -4.58 0.85 -10.11
C GLY A 43 -3.51 1.06 -9.04
N PHE A 44 -2.87 0.02 -8.54
CA PHE A 44 -1.88 0.14 -7.47
C PHE A 44 -0.51 0.51 -8.01
N GLU A 45 0.15 1.41 -7.29
CA GLU A 45 1.52 1.80 -7.58
C GLU A 45 2.28 1.97 -6.27
N LEU A 46 3.36 1.21 -6.12
CA LEU A 46 4.30 1.37 -5.02
C LEU A 46 5.45 2.26 -5.48
N ARG A 47 5.73 3.31 -4.69
CA ARG A 47 6.92 4.13 -4.87
C ARG A 47 7.82 4.04 -3.65
N VAL A 48 9.05 3.61 -3.87
CA VAL A 48 10.15 3.65 -2.90
C VAL A 48 11.03 4.82 -3.29
N GLN A 49 11.18 5.81 -2.40
CA GLN A 49 11.99 7.01 -2.69
C GLN A 49 11.63 7.68 -4.04
N ASN A 50 10.33 7.77 -4.32
CA ASN A 50 9.73 8.28 -5.56
C ASN A 50 9.99 7.47 -6.85
N LYS A 51 10.70 6.34 -6.79
CA LYS A 51 10.84 5.41 -7.91
C LYS A 51 9.74 4.35 -7.86
N LYS A 52 9.14 4.02 -9.01
CA LYS A 52 8.18 2.91 -9.07
C LYS A 52 8.90 1.60 -8.81
N THR A 53 8.37 0.82 -7.89
CA THR A 53 8.94 -0.48 -7.51
C THR A 53 7.96 -1.57 -7.91
N ALA A 54 8.49 -2.64 -8.51
CA ALA A 54 7.70 -3.80 -8.84
C ALA A 54 7.13 -4.42 -7.57
N ALA A 55 5.89 -4.88 -7.65
CA ALA A 55 5.25 -5.59 -6.56
C ALA A 55 4.38 -6.70 -7.14
N LYS A 56 4.30 -7.82 -6.42
CA LYS A 56 3.46 -8.96 -6.78
C LYS A 56 2.17 -8.86 -5.98
N PHE A 57 1.02 -9.10 -6.61
CA PHE A 57 -0.26 -9.12 -5.92
C PHE A 57 -0.73 -10.55 -5.73
N ARG A 58 -1.22 -10.86 -4.53
CA ARG A 58 -1.91 -12.12 -4.23
C ARG A 58 -3.20 -11.84 -3.49
N LYS A 59 -4.26 -12.54 -3.87
CA LYS A 59 -5.53 -12.51 -3.13
C LYS A 59 -5.44 -13.48 -1.95
N ALA A 60 -5.52 -12.95 -0.72
CA ALA A 60 -5.43 -13.78 0.49
C ALA A 60 -6.81 -14.24 0.99
N LYS A 61 -7.83 -13.37 0.88
CA LYS A 61 -9.24 -13.66 1.22
C LYS A 61 -10.16 -12.86 0.31
N LEU A 62 -11.46 -13.11 0.42
CA LEU A 62 -12.50 -12.44 -0.35
C LEU A 62 -12.42 -10.90 -0.28
N ASN A 63 -12.00 -10.37 0.87
CA ASN A 63 -11.85 -8.95 1.18
C ASN A 63 -10.39 -8.54 1.53
N HIS A 64 -9.40 -9.36 1.15
CA HIS A 64 -7.98 -9.13 1.47
C HIS A 64 -7.12 -9.28 0.22
N LEU A 65 -6.46 -8.18 -0.17
CA LEU A 65 -5.43 -8.16 -1.20
C LEU A 65 -4.08 -7.97 -0.53
N VAL A 66 -3.10 -8.80 -0.86
CA VAL A 66 -1.73 -8.67 -0.36
C VAL A 66 -0.84 -8.26 -1.52
N MET A 67 -0.07 -7.20 -1.31
CA MET A 67 1.00 -6.79 -2.20
C MET A 67 2.33 -7.19 -1.57
N GLU A 68 3.11 -7.97 -2.29
CA GLU A 68 4.43 -8.44 -1.87
C GLU A 68 5.51 -7.67 -2.62
N VAL A 69 6.52 -7.23 -1.87
CA VAL A 69 7.66 -6.49 -2.37
C VAL A 69 8.91 -7.20 -1.89
N ASP A 70 9.71 -7.70 -2.82
CA ASP A 70 10.98 -8.32 -2.49
C ASP A 70 11.95 -7.23 -1.99
N LYS A 71 12.62 -7.45 -0.85
CA LYS A 71 13.53 -6.43 -0.29
C LYS A 71 14.72 -6.15 -1.21
N ALA A 72 15.07 -7.10 -2.08
CA ALA A 72 16.07 -6.90 -3.13
C ALA A 72 15.66 -5.78 -4.11
N ASP A 73 14.37 -5.55 -4.32
CA ASP A 73 13.85 -4.48 -5.19
C ASP A 73 13.77 -3.12 -4.47
N LEU A 74 14.00 -3.11 -3.15
CA LEU A 74 14.11 -1.89 -2.34
C LEU A 74 15.54 -1.36 -2.44
N VAL A 75 15.88 -0.78 -3.58
CA VAL A 75 17.22 -0.20 -3.79
C VAL A 75 17.40 1.02 -2.89
N PHE A 76 18.35 0.94 -1.96
CA PHE A 76 18.73 2.02 -1.07
C PHE A 76 19.47 3.12 -1.86
N GLN A 77 18.99 4.35 -1.81
CA GLN A 77 19.86 5.49 -2.05
C GLN A 77 20.70 5.73 -0.79
N GLU A 78 22.02 5.77 -0.94
CA GLU A 78 23.02 5.88 0.14
C GLU A 78 22.81 7.06 1.12
N TYR A 79 21.96 8.03 0.77
CA TYR A 79 21.81 9.30 1.48
C TYR A 79 20.48 9.48 2.23
N GLU A 80 19.60 8.47 2.27
CA GLU A 80 18.39 8.56 3.09
C GLU A 80 18.48 7.67 4.34
N PRO A 81 18.35 8.23 5.56
CA PRO A 81 18.43 7.45 6.81
C PRO A 81 17.21 6.54 7.02
N PHE A 82 16.14 6.70 6.24
CA PHE A 82 14.91 5.91 6.37
C PHE A 82 14.30 5.62 5.00
N LEU A 83 13.87 4.38 4.79
CA LEU A 83 13.16 3.98 3.57
C LEU A 83 11.72 4.52 3.59
N LYS A 84 11.39 5.44 2.69
CA LYS A 84 10.02 5.98 2.56
C LYS A 84 9.21 5.19 1.53
N LEU A 85 8.30 4.35 2.03
CA LEU A 85 7.30 3.63 1.23
C LEU A 85 6.08 4.53 1.01
N ASN A 86 5.85 4.93 -0.23
CA ASN A 86 4.63 5.64 -0.62
C ASN A 86 3.78 4.72 -1.48
N LEU A 87 2.57 4.44 -1.00
CA LEU A 87 1.59 3.67 -1.75
C LEU A 87 0.65 4.60 -2.49
N TYR A 88 0.27 4.22 -3.70
CA TYR A 88 -0.69 4.94 -4.52
C TYR A 88 -1.74 3.98 -5.05
N TYR A 89 -2.95 4.49 -5.23
CA TYR A 89 -4.02 3.82 -5.95
C TYR A 89 -4.70 4.82 -6.87
N ASN A 90 -4.75 4.54 -8.18
CA ASN A 90 -5.24 5.45 -9.22
C ASN A 90 -4.64 6.86 -9.12
N ASN A 91 -3.31 6.94 -8.99
CA ASN A 91 -2.53 8.17 -8.78
C ASN A 91 -2.76 8.92 -7.45
N GLU A 92 -3.61 8.40 -6.56
CA GLU A 92 -3.82 9.01 -5.24
C GLU A 92 -2.99 8.31 -4.17
N LYS A 93 -2.29 9.08 -3.33
CA LYS A 93 -1.44 8.53 -2.27
C LYS A 93 -2.28 7.91 -1.16
N LEU A 94 -2.09 6.61 -0.94
CA LEU A 94 -2.65 5.86 0.18
C LEU A 94 -1.87 6.12 1.45
N TRP A 95 -2.59 6.19 2.57
CA TRP A 95 -2.02 6.33 3.90
C TRP A 95 -2.02 4.97 4.61
N VAL A 96 -0.84 4.45 4.93
CA VAL A 96 -0.72 3.26 5.78
C VAL A 96 -1.08 3.67 7.21
N LYS A 97 -2.20 3.18 7.74
CA LYS A 97 -2.50 3.28 9.17
C LYS A 97 -1.87 2.07 9.85
N LYS A 98 -0.90 2.31 10.74
CA LYS A 98 -0.20 1.25 11.49
C LYS A 98 -1.08 0.51 12.54
N TYR A 99 -2.38 0.80 12.60
CA TYR A 99 -3.28 0.24 13.60
C TYR A 99 -4.69 0.08 13.02
N CYS A 100 -5.00 -1.11 12.54
CA CYS A 100 -6.37 -1.55 12.38
C CYS A 100 -6.78 -2.20 13.70
N ARG A 101 -7.50 -1.44 14.54
CA ARG A 101 -8.12 -2.02 15.74
C ARG A 101 -9.01 -3.18 15.29
N LYS A 102 -8.82 -4.33 15.96
CA LYS A 102 -9.72 -5.48 15.87
C LYS A 102 -11.14 -5.09 16.26
#